data_AF-A0A8H7P486-F1
#
_entry.id   AF-A0A8H7P486-F1
#
_cell.length_a   1.000
_cell.length_b   1.000
_cell.length_c   1.000
_cell.angle_alpha   90.00
_cell.angle_beta   90.00
_cell.angle_gamma   90.00
#
_symmetry.space_group_name_H-M   'P 1'
#
loop_
_entity.id
_entity.type
_entity.pdbx_description
1 polymer ?
#
loop_
_entity_poly.entity_id
_entity_poly.type
_entity_poly.pdbx_seq_one_letter_code
_entity_poly.pdbx_strand_id
1 'polypeptide(L)'
;MHAFLASSFASSPSLDDPLCAEFAQEEMLEMLSRFLPEETALTVWFNRSRKAARVCPACNRLYRLGDVLPDLTANPHEGAHPPPYDASTSSFLLREQELSGLCSPVCFVIAGINYSSVVRLLWGRTEDELDDETWAVLDGPGSNIASNDKGLSMLLKMTRCVDLGLGDLLFPDENLDEEQDSDGSEDYGAEVANEERFYPPVVQKPLDDDPLEDSFGELVICA
;
A
#
# COMPACT_ATOMS: atom_id res chain seq x y z
N MET A 1 -18.80 -3.15 -12.33
CA MET A 1 -18.22 -2.22 -11.34
C MET A 1 -19.03 -0.93 -11.13
N HIS A 2 -19.43 -0.20 -12.18
CA HIS A 2 -20.21 1.05 -12.08
C HIS A 2 -21.41 1.02 -11.12
N ALA A 3 -22.26 0.00 -11.24
CA ALA A 3 -23.44 -0.16 -10.37
C ALA A 3 -23.06 -0.31 -8.88
N PHE A 4 -21.93 -0.95 -8.58
CA PHE A 4 -21.42 -1.05 -7.21
C PHE A 4 -20.95 0.32 -6.70
N LEU A 5 -20.18 1.07 -7.50
CA LEU A 5 -19.68 2.40 -7.14
C LEU A 5 -20.81 3.42 -6.90
N ALA A 6 -21.91 3.30 -7.63
CA ALA A 6 -23.10 4.13 -7.44
C ALA A 6 -23.99 3.67 -6.27
N SER A 7 -23.71 2.50 -5.67
CA SER A 7 -24.53 1.93 -4.60
C SER A 7 -24.07 2.36 -3.21
N SER A 8 -24.92 2.19 -2.20
CA SER A 8 -24.57 2.40 -0.80
C SER A 8 -23.59 1.37 -0.23
N PHE A 9 -23.26 0.30 -0.98
CA PHE A 9 -22.26 -0.69 -0.57
C PHE A 9 -20.82 -0.20 -0.83
N ALA A 10 -20.63 0.76 -1.74
CA ALA A 10 -19.33 1.36 -1.97
C ALA A 10 -19.06 2.43 -0.90
N SER A 11 -18.06 2.19 -0.06
CA SER A 11 -17.57 3.21 0.87
C SER A 11 -17.06 4.43 0.11
N SER A 12 -17.29 5.62 0.64
CA SER A 12 -16.74 6.87 0.07
C SER A 12 -15.20 6.88 0.12
N PRO A 13 -14.54 7.67 -0.76
CA PRO A 13 -13.10 7.92 -0.67
C PRO A 13 -12.68 8.51 0.68
N SER A 14 -11.45 8.23 1.10
CA SER A 14 -10.84 8.75 2.33
C SER A 14 -10.13 10.08 2.07
N LEU A 15 -10.86 11.19 2.02
CA LEU A 15 -10.32 12.50 1.65
C LEU A 15 -9.41 13.14 2.72
N ASP A 16 -9.35 12.56 3.91
CA ASP A 16 -8.47 12.95 5.00
C ASP A 16 -7.04 12.41 4.85
N ASP A 17 -6.82 11.50 3.90
CA ASP A 17 -5.51 10.98 3.52
C ASP A 17 -5.09 11.56 2.17
N PRO A 18 -3.93 12.23 2.07
CA PRO A 18 -3.50 12.92 0.85
C PRO A 18 -3.45 12.00 -0.38
N LEU A 19 -2.86 10.81 -0.23
CA LEU A 19 -2.74 9.85 -1.33
C LEU A 19 -4.12 9.34 -1.77
N CYS A 20 -4.99 9.01 -0.81
CA CYS A 20 -6.36 8.61 -1.14
C CYS A 20 -7.14 9.72 -1.84
N ALA A 21 -6.93 10.99 -1.45
CA ALA A 21 -7.59 12.15 -2.05
C ALA A 21 -7.10 12.41 -3.48
N GLU A 22 -5.81 12.25 -3.76
CA GLU A 22 -5.25 12.30 -5.11
C GLU A 22 -5.86 11.22 -6.00
N PHE A 23 -5.86 9.96 -5.55
CA PHE A 23 -6.48 8.86 -6.28
C PHE A 23 -8.01 8.98 -6.42
N ALA A 24 -8.69 9.82 -5.64
CA ALA A 24 -10.13 10.01 -5.74
C ALA A 24 -10.54 10.92 -6.92
N GLN A 25 -9.59 11.58 -7.56
CA GLN A 25 -9.82 12.45 -8.72
C GLN A 25 -10.27 11.64 -9.94
N GLU A 26 -11.07 12.26 -10.82
CA GLU A 26 -11.58 11.60 -12.03
C GLU A 26 -10.47 11.44 -13.07
N GLU A 27 -9.55 12.39 -13.11
CA GLU A 27 -8.34 12.42 -13.93
C GLU A 27 -7.47 11.18 -13.68
N MET A 28 -7.39 10.72 -12.43
CA MET A 28 -6.67 9.49 -12.09
C MET A 28 -7.33 8.25 -12.72
N LEU A 29 -8.66 8.20 -12.74
CA LEU A 29 -9.38 7.11 -13.41
C LEU A 29 -9.18 7.16 -14.93
N GLU A 30 -9.19 8.36 -15.52
CA GLU A 30 -8.90 8.54 -16.96
C GLU A 30 -7.49 8.06 -17.31
N MET A 31 -6.49 8.37 -16.48
CA MET A 31 -5.11 7.91 -16.67
C MET A 31 -5.00 6.38 -16.56
N LEU A 32 -5.58 5.79 -15.50
CA LEU A 32 -5.61 4.33 -15.32
C LEU A 32 -6.27 3.62 -16.50
N SER A 33 -7.33 4.21 -17.07
CA SER A 33 -8.08 3.64 -18.20
C SER A 33 -7.30 3.64 -19.52
N ARG A 34 -6.17 4.34 -19.61
CA ARG A 34 -5.26 4.27 -20.77
C ARG A 34 -4.45 2.97 -20.81
N PHE A 35 -4.20 2.37 -19.64
CA PHE A 35 -3.29 1.22 -19.49
C PHE A 35 -4.00 -0.05 -19.02
N LEU A 36 -5.13 0.10 -18.31
CA LEU A 36 -5.91 -1.00 -17.77
C LEU A 36 -7.28 -1.11 -18.43
N PRO A 37 -7.83 -2.33 -18.59
CA PRO A 37 -9.22 -2.51 -18.94
C PRO A 37 -10.14 -1.81 -17.93
N GLU A 38 -11.27 -1.29 -18.41
CA GLU A 38 -12.21 -0.44 -17.64
C GLU A 38 -12.54 -0.99 -16.25
N GLU A 39 -12.93 -2.28 -16.13
CA GLU A 39 -13.28 -2.86 -14.82
C GLU A 39 -12.09 -2.88 -13.85
N THR A 40 -10.88 -3.12 -14.36
CA THR A 40 -9.65 -3.17 -13.58
C THR A 40 -9.23 -1.75 -13.17
N ALA A 41 -9.32 -0.77 -14.09
CA ALA A 41 -9.07 0.64 -13.79
C ALA A 41 -10.00 1.15 -12.67
N LEU A 42 -11.31 0.89 -12.77
CA LEU A 42 -12.28 1.26 -11.74
C LEU A 42 -11.99 0.57 -10.39
N THR A 43 -11.49 -0.66 -10.42
CA THR A 43 -11.11 -1.40 -9.21
C THR A 43 -9.87 -0.80 -8.55
N VAL A 44 -8.84 -0.46 -9.33
CA VAL A 44 -7.65 0.23 -8.82
C VAL A 44 -8.02 1.59 -8.25
N TRP A 45 -8.79 2.38 -9.00
CA TRP A 45 -9.27 3.69 -8.57
C TRP A 45 -10.06 3.60 -7.26
N PHE A 46 -10.98 2.62 -7.14
CA PHE A 46 -11.69 2.35 -5.89
C PHE A 46 -10.72 1.99 -4.76
N ASN A 47 -9.80 1.04 -4.99
CA ASN A 47 -8.90 0.54 -3.95
C ASN A 47 -7.95 1.61 -3.43
N ARG A 48 -7.37 2.43 -4.32
CA ARG A 48 -6.34 3.43 -3.97
C ARG A 48 -6.91 4.69 -3.32
N SER A 49 -8.17 5.01 -3.58
CA SER A 49 -8.84 6.17 -2.96
C SER A 49 -9.49 5.88 -1.59
N ARG A 50 -9.33 4.66 -1.04
CA ARG A 50 -9.81 4.31 0.31
C ARG A 50 -8.67 3.76 1.16
N LYS A 51 -8.68 4.11 2.45
CA LYS A 51 -7.71 3.58 3.43
C LYS A 51 -7.70 2.06 3.52
N ALA A 52 -8.87 1.44 3.68
CA ALA A 52 -8.94 0.01 4.00
C ALA A 52 -9.92 -0.82 3.15
N ALA A 53 -10.95 -0.21 2.56
CA ALA A 53 -11.94 -0.95 1.78
C ALA A 53 -11.33 -1.37 0.44
N ARG A 54 -11.55 -2.62 0.04
CA ARG A 54 -10.98 -3.20 -1.18
C ARG A 54 -12.00 -4.03 -1.94
N VAL A 55 -11.86 -4.02 -3.26
CA VAL A 55 -12.42 -4.99 -4.19
C VAL A 55 -11.24 -5.77 -4.77
N CYS A 56 -11.25 -7.09 -4.65
CA CYS A 56 -10.21 -7.91 -5.26
C CYS A 56 -10.36 -7.92 -6.79
N PRO A 57 -9.38 -7.47 -7.57
CA PRO A 57 -9.50 -7.41 -9.04
C PRO A 57 -9.59 -8.79 -9.70
N ALA A 58 -9.09 -9.85 -9.05
CA ALA A 58 -9.16 -11.21 -9.59
C ALA A 58 -10.53 -11.89 -9.40
N CYS A 59 -11.18 -11.67 -8.26
CA CYS A 59 -12.41 -12.40 -7.89
C CYS A 59 -13.61 -11.52 -7.50
N ASN A 60 -13.45 -10.19 -7.56
CA ASN A 60 -14.46 -9.19 -7.19
C ASN A 60 -14.97 -9.30 -5.75
N ARG A 61 -14.25 -10.00 -4.86
CA ARG A 61 -14.58 -10.07 -3.44
C ARG A 61 -14.39 -8.69 -2.79
N LEU A 62 -15.40 -8.26 -2.04
CA LEU A 62 -15.29 -7.15 -1.10
C LEU A 62 -14.61 -7.61 0.19
N TYR A 63 -13.60 -6.88 0.63
CA TYR A 63 -12.86 -7.16 1.86
C TYR A 63 -12.23 -5.88 2.41
N ARG A 64 -11.70 -5.95 3.63
CA ARG A 64 -10.87 -4.90 4.21
C ARG A 64 -9.41 -5.37 4.29
N LEU A 65 -8.47 -4.44 4.17
CA LEU A 65 -7.06 -4.74 4.41
C LEU A 65 -6.88 -5.47 5.75
N GLY A 66 -6.09 -6.54 5.73
CA GLY A 66 -5.88 -7.44 6.85
C GLY A 66 -6.88 -8.60 6.95
N ASP A 67 -7.97 -8.58 6.18
CA ASP A 67 -8.92 -9.71 6.16
C ASP A 67 -8.24 -10.95 5.59
N VAL A 68 -8.30 -12.05 6.34
CA VAL A 68 -7.84 -13.36 5.90
C VAL A 68 -9.02 -14.14 5.31
N LEU A 69 -8.83 -14.77 4.15
CA LEU A 69 -9.86 -15.65 3.60
C LEU A 69 -9.96 -16.92 4.45
N PRO A 70 -11.15 -17.32 4.93
CA PRO A 70 -11.32 -18.58 5.64
C PRO A 70 -10.90 -19.76 4.76
N ASP A 71 -10.27 -20.77 5.35
CA ASP A 71 -10.02 -22.02 4.64
C ASP A 71 -11.34 -22.75 4.39
N LEU A 72 -11.85 -22.65 3.16
CA LEU A 72 -13.09 -23.29 2.74
C LEU A 72 -12.93 -24.79 2.48
N THR A 73 -11.70 -25.32 2.54
CA THR A 73 -11.40 -26.75 2.39
C THR A 73 -11.28 -27.47 3.73
N ALA A 74 -11.22 -26.73 4.84
CA ALA A 74 -11.21 -27.28 6.18
C ALA A 74 -12.51 -28.04 6.47
N ASN A 75 -12.39 -29.32 6.86
CA ASN A 75 -13.53 -30.16 7.17
C ASN A 75 -14.24 -29.64 8.44
N PRO A 76 -15.54 -29.34 8.42
CA PRO A 76 -16.27 -28.84 9.59
C PRO A 76 -16.30 -29.80 10.80
N HIS A 77 -15.94 -31.06 10.58
CA HIS A 77 -15.96 -32.14 11.58
C HIS A 77 -14.61 -32.41 12.25
N GLU A 78 -13.52 -31.81 11.78
CA GLU A 78 -12.25 -31.83 12.51
C GLU A 78 -12.24 -30.61 13.43
N GLY A 79 -12.21 -30.87 14.75
CA GLY A 79 -12.35 -29.85 15.79
C GLY A 79 -11.57 -28.58 15.46
N ALA A 80 -12.31 -27.48 15.31
CA ALA A 80 -11.86 -26.18 14.85
C ALA A 80 -10.78 -25.59 15.77
N HIS A 81 -9.55 -26.07 15.62
CA HIS A 81 -8.38 -25.27 15.87
C HIS A 81 -8.09 -24.57 14.54
N PRO A 82 -8.29 -23.24 14.43
CA PRO A 82 -7.69 -22.53 13.30
C PRO A 82 -6.20 -22.93 13.30
N PRO A 83 -5.62 -23.31 12.15
CA PRO A 83 -4.19 -23.57 12.08
C PRO A 83 -3.48 -22.37 12.72
N PRO A 84 -2.36 -22.59 13.43
CA PRO A 84 -1.57 -21.47 13.95
C PRO A 84 -1.21 -20.62 12.75
N TYR A 85 -1.93 -19.54 12.58
CA TYR A 85 -1.77 -18.65 11.46
C TYR A 85 -0.43 -17.98 11.70
N ASP A 86 0.59 -18.42 10.97
CA ASP A 86 1.93 -17.87 11.08
C ASP A 86 1.82 -16.36 10.83
N ALA A 87 2.15 -15.56 11.84
CA ALA A 87 2.10 -14.10 11.77
C ALA A 87 2.88 -13.53 10.58
N SER A 88 3.86 -14.28 10.06
CA SER A 88 4.61 -13.97 8.83
C SER A 88 3.76 -14.09 7.56
N THR A 89 2.82 -15.03 7.50
CA THR A 89 1.89 -15.17 6.37
C THR A 89 0.90 -14.00 6.36
N SER A 90 0.54 -13.44 7.52
CA SER A 90 -0.19 -12.16 7.57
C SER A 90 0.58 -10.98 7.09
N SER A 91 1.86 -10.84 7.44
CA SER A 91 2.60 -9.63 7.08
C SER A 91 2.76 -9.52 5.57
N PHE A 92 3.11 -10.62 4.91
CA PHE A 92 3.21 -10.64 3.44
C PHE A 92 1.83 -10.59 2.76
N LEU A 93 0.79 -11.19 3.35
CA LEU A 93 -0.57 -11.07 2.82
C LEU A 93 -1.05 -9.61 2.88
N LEU A 94 -0.90 -8.95 4.02
CA LEU A 94 -1.28 -7.55 4.19
C LEU A 94 -0.53 -6.67 3.20
N ARG A 95 0.79 -6.85 3.11
CA ARG A 95 1.62 -6.10 2.16
C ARG A 95 1.15 -6.32 0.72
N GLU A 96 0.85 -7.55 0.33
CA GLU A 96 0.32 -7.81 -1.01
C GLU A 96 -1.09 -7.21 -1.22
N GLN A 97 -1.96 -7.25 -0.21
CA GLN A 97 -3.28 -6.60 -0.26
C GLN A 97 -3.16 -5.07 -0.41
N GLU A 98 -2.16 -4.45 0.23
CA GLU A 98 -1.85 -3.03 0.10
C GLU A 98 -1.34 -2.68 -1.30
N LEU A 99 -0.43 -3.49 -1.84
CA LEU A 99 0.15 -3.28 -3.17
C LEU A 99 -0.89 -3.47 -4.28
N SER A 100 -1.44 -4.68 -4.41
CA SER A 100 -2.25 -5.07 -5.57
C SER A 100 -3.76 -5.05 -5.34
N GLY A 101 -4.20 -5.00 -4.09
CA GLY A 101 -5.60 -5.21 -3.74
C GLY A 101 -6.06 -6.66 -3.89
N LEU A 102 -5.17 -7.64 -4.04
CA LEU A 102 -5.52 -9.06 -4.14
C LEU A 102 -5.79 -9.68 -2.77
N CYS A 103 -6.95 -10.31 -2.62
CA CYS A 103 -7.44 -10.74 -1.29
C CYS A 103 -6.83 -12.05 -0.75
N SER A 104 -6.08 -12.80 -1.56
CA SER A 104 -5.53 -14.10 -1.16
C SER A 104 -4.36 -14.55 -2.05
N PRO A 105 -3.54 -15.52 -1.58
CA PRO A 105 -2.49 -16.15 -2.39
C PRO A 105 -3.02 -16.77 -3.69
N VAL A 106 -4.23 -17.35 -3.66
CA VAL A 106 -4.87 -17.94 -4.84
C VAL A 106 -5.17 -16.87 -5.89
N CYS A 107 -5.75 -15.74 -5.49
CA CYS A 107 -6.04 -14.62 -6.40
C CYS A 107 -4.77 -14.04 -7.02
N PHE A 108 -3.67 -14.03 -6.28
CA PHE A 108 -2.38 -13.61 -6.80
C PHE A 108 -1.74 -14.56 -7.79
N VAL A 109 -1.79 -15.87 -7.52
CA VAL A 109 -1.33 -16.86 -8.51
C VAL A 109 -2.13 -16.75 -9.80
N ILE A 110 -3.44 -16.47 -9.71
CA ILE A 110 -4.29 -16.22 -10.88
C ILE A 110 -3.84 -14.95 -11.61
N ALA A 111 -3.59 -13.86 -10.88
CA ALA A 111 -3.15 -12.59 -11.47
C ALA A 111 -1.78 -12.70 -12.15
N GLY A 112 -0.87 -13.51 -11.59
CA GLY A 112 0.49 -13.70 -12.10
C GLY A 112 0.66 -14.92 -12.99
N ILE A 113 -0.42 -15.52 -13.50
CA ILE A 113 -0.33 -16.77 -14.26
C ILE A 113 0.54 -16.64 -15.52
N ASN A 114 0.54 -15.47 -16.16
CA ASN A 114 1.38 -15.19 -17.32
C ASN A 114 2.87 -15.08 -16.96
N TYR A 115 3.22 -14.89 -15.69
CA TYR A 115 4.60 -14.79 -15.17
C TYR A 115 4.92 -15.92 -14.19
N SER A 116 4.37 -17.11 -14.43
CA SER A 116 4.47 -18.26 -13.50
C SER A 116 5.90 -18.65 -13.09
N SER A 117 6.93 -18.33 -13.89
CA SER A 117 8.34 -18.54 -13.55
C SER A 117 8.82 -17.66 -12.39
N VAL A 118 8.28 -16.45 -12.26
CA VAL A 118 8.73 -15.44 -11.28
C VAL A 118 7.63 -15.02 -10.31
N VAL A 119 6.38 -15.46 -10.49
CA VAL A 119 5.22 -15.02 -9.69
C VAL A 119 5.46 -15.10 -8.18
N ARG A 120 6.16 -16.13 -7.70
CA ARG A 120 6.48 -16.29 -6.26
C ARG A 120 7.43 -15.21 -5.73
N LEU A 121 8.30 -14.68 -6.58
CA LEU A 121 9.27 -13.63 -6.22
C LEU A 121 8.59 -12.26 -6.11
N LEU A 122 7.43 -12.07 -6.76
CA LEU A 122 6.68 -10.82 -6.76
C LEU A 122 5.84 -10.60 -5.48
N TRP A 123 5.57 -11.67 -4.72
CA TRP A 123 4.60 -11.64 -3.62
C TRP A 123 5.04 -10.70 -2.49
N GLY A 124 4.27 -9.63 -2.27
CA GLY A 124 4.54 -8.63 -1.24
C GLY A 124 5.83 -7.84 -1.46
N ARG A 125 6.34 -7.78 -2.70
CA ARG A 125 7.53 -7.01 -3.04
C ARG A 125 7.22 -5.83 -3.95
N THR A 126 7.96 -4.74 -3.78
CA THR A 126 8.00 -3.57 -4.67
C THR A 126 9.16 -3.69 -5.65
N GLU A 127 9.20 -2.83 -6.66
CA GLU A 127 10.21 -2.84 -7.72
C GLU A 127 11.65 -2.83 -7.20
N ASP A 128 11.94 -1.99 -6.21
CA ASP A 128 13.25 -1.85 -5.56
C ASP A 128 13.73 -3.10 -4.80
N GLU A 129 12.82 -4.05 -4.54
CA GLU A 129 13.10 -5.31 -3.85
C GLU A 129 13.21 -6.52 -4.79
N LEU A 130 13.03 -6.29 -6.09
CA LEU A 130 13.16 -7.31 -7.14
C LEU A 130 14.55 -7.23 -7.77
N ASP A 131 15.10 -8.38 -8.13
CA ASP A 131 16.32 -8.42 -8.94
C ASP A 131 16.01 -8.09 -10.41
N ASP A 132 17.04 -7.59 -11.11
CA ASP A 132 16.93 -7.18 -12.53
C ASP A 132 16.40 -8.30 -13.43
N GLU A 133 16.74 -9.56 -13.13
CA GLU A 133 16.27 -10.73 -13.89
C GLU A 133 14.76 -10.93 -13.73
N THR A 134 14.26 -10.83 -12.49
CA THR A 134 12.83 -10.91 -12.17
C THR A 134 12.06 -9.75 -12.79
N TRP A 135 12.60 -8.53 -12.72
CA TRP A 135 11.98 -7.36 -13.33
C TRP A 135 11.90 -7.48 -14.85
N ALA A 136 12.98 -7.92 -15.50
CA ALA A 136 13.01 -8.14 -16.94
C ALA A 136 11.96 -9.16 -17.42
N VAL A 137 11.66 -10.19 -16.62
CA VAL A 137 10.57 -11.12 -16.93
C VAL A 137 9.20 -10.45 -16.84
N LEU A 138 8.99 -9.57 -15.86
CA LEU A 138 7.74 -8.85 -15.66
C LEU A 138 7.51 -7.77 -16.73
N ASP A 139 8.57 -7.12 -17.19
CA ASP A 139 8.55 -6.16 -18.29
C ASP A 139 8.31 -6.83 -19.66
N GLY A 140 8.61 -8.12 -19.75
CA GLY A 140 8.35 -8.94 -20.93
C GLY A 140 6.86 -9.23 -21.20
N PRO A 141 6.55 -9.82 -22.37
CA PRO A 141 5.17 -10.09 -22.82
C PRO A 141 4.45 -11.20 -22.05
N GLY A 142 5.11 -11.84 -21.08
CA GLY A 142 4.60 -13.02 -20.38
C GLY A 142 4.42 -14.24 -21.28
N SER A 143 3.91 -15.33 -20.69
CA SER A 143 3.73 -16.63 -21.35
C SER A 143 2.46 -16.75 -22.20
N ASN A 144 1.60 -15.73 -22.24
CA ASN A 144 0.31 -15.71 -22.94
C ASN A 144 -0.63 -16.89 -22.60
N ILE A 145 -0.46 -17.52 -21.44
CA ILE A 145 -1.29 -18.64 -20.96
C ILE A 145 -2.74 -18.18 -20.80
N ALA A 146 -2.95 -16.97 -20.28
CA ALA A 146 -4.24 -16.33 -20.17
C ALA A 146 -4.30 -15.15 -21.17
N SER A 147 -4.80 -15.40 -22.37
CA SER A 147 -4.94 -14.39 -23.44
C SER A 147 -5.95 -13.29 -23.13
N ASN A 148 -6.78 -13.45 -22.10
CA ASN A 148 -7.68 -12.44 -21.56
C ASN A 148 -7.64 -12.47 -20.03
N ASP A 149 -6.50 -12.09 -19.47
CA ASP A 149 -6.27 -11.99 -18.03
C ASP A 149 -6.93 -10.75 -17.40
N LYS A 150 -7.75 -10.00 -18.15
CA LYS A 150 -8.42 -8.76 -17.72
C LYS A 150 -7.44 -7.68 -17.23
N GLY A 151 -6.19 -7.70 -17.72
CA GLY A 151 -5.17 -6.75 -17.31
C GLY A 151 -4.60 -7.02 -15.91
N LEU A 152 -4.80 -8.22 -15.34
CA LEU A 152 -4.23 -8.58 -14.04
C LEU A 152 -2.70 -8.67 -14.06
N SER A 153 -2.10 -9.09 -15.18
CA SER A 153 -0.65 -9.09 -15.40
C SER A 153 -0.09 -7.67 -15.38
N MET A 154 -0.76 -6.75 -16.10
CA MET A 154 -0.41 -5.33 -16.12
C MET A 154 -0.59 -4.70 -14.74
N LEU A 155 -1.70 -4.98 -14.06
CA LEU A 155 -1.94 -4.55 -12.69
C LEU A 155 -0.81 -4.98 -11.74
N LEU A 156 -0.37 -6.25 -11.83
CA LEU A 156 0.71 -6.74 -10.98
C LEU A 156 1.99 -5.94 -11.20
N LYS A 157 2.35 -5.65 -12.46
CA LYS A 157 3.50 -4.80 -12.80
C LYS A 157 3.35 -3.41 -12.22
N MET A 158 2.26 -2.70 -12.58
CA MET A 158 1.99 -1.33 -12.12
C MET A 158 2.07 -1.25 -10.60
N THR A 159 1.48 -2.19 -9.88
CA THR A 159 1.42 -2.17 -8.40
C THR A 159 2.75 -2.43 -7.68
N ARG A 160 3.84 -2.75 -8.41
CA ARG A 160 5.20 -2.80 -7.84
C ARG A 160 5.89 -1.44 -7.85
N CYS A 161 5.49 -0.55 -8.74
CA CYS A 161 6.04 0.79 -8.86
C CYS A 161 5.41 1.74 -7.83
N VAL A 162 6.17 2.74 -7.39
CA VAL A 162 5.76 3.69 -6.33
C VAL A 162 4.48 4.44 -6.70
N ASP A 163 4.41 5.01 -7.89
CA ASP A 163 3.23 5.72 -8.43
C ASP A 163 2.49 4.91 -9.50
N LEU A 164 2.37 3.60 -9.28
CA LEU A 164 1.83 2.66 -10.27
C LEU A 164 2.56 2.63 -11.63
N GLY A 165 3.74 3.25 -11.70
CA GLY A 165 4.51 3.44 -12.93
C GLY A 165 3.89 4.48 -13.87
N LEU A 166 2.97 5.32 -13.39
CA LEU A 166 2.24 6.27 -14.23
C LEU A 166 3.15 7.36 -14.81
N GLY A 167 4.16 7.80 -14.05
CA GLY A 167 5.19 8.73 -14.55
C GLY A 167 5.85 8.22 -15.82
N ASP A 168 6.47 7.03 -15.75
CA ASP A 168 7.16 6.41 -16.90
C ASP A 168 6.21 6.07 -18.05
N LEU A 169 4.99 5.63 -17.73
CA LEU A 169 4.00 5.25 -18.72
C LEU A 169 3.43 6.46 -19.48
N LEU A 170 3.33 7.63 -18.84
CA LEU A 170 2.79 8.85 -19.43
C LEU A 170 3.87 9.74 -20.05
N PHE A 171 5.09 9.72 -19.50
CA PHE A 171 6.21 10.57 -19.88
C PHE A 171 7.49 9.75 -20.12
N PRO A 172 7.50 8.81 -21.08
CA PRO A 172 8.65 7.92 -21.30
C PRO A 172 9.93 8.63 -21.77
N ASP A 173 9.84 9.90 -22.17
CA ASP A 173 10.96 10.73 -22.62
C ASP A 173 11.51 11.67 -21.52
N GLU A 174 10.88 11.73 -20.35
CA GLU A 174 11.29 12.56 -19.22
C GLU A 174 11.87 11.66 -18.10
N ASN A 175 13.17 11.78 -17.82
CA ASN A 175 13.83 11.01 -16.77
C ASN A 175 13.48 11.63 -15.40
N LEU A 176 12.28 11.35 -14.89
CA LEU A 176 11.71 11.97 -13.68
C LEU A 176 12.42 11.53 -12.38
N ASP A 177 13.29 10.51 -12.45
CA ASP A 177 14.05 9.98 -11.31
C ASP A 177 15.30 10.80 -10.95
N GLU A 178 15.65 11.85 -11.71
CA GLU A 178 16.92 12.60 -11.53
C GLU A 178 16.86 13.77 -10.53
N GLU A 179 15.73 14.06 -9.87
CA GLU A 179 15.62 15.20 -8.95
C GLU A 179 15.48 14.79 -7.47
N GLN A 180 16.55 14.22 -6.88
CA GLN A 180 16.70 14.22 -5.42
C GLN A 180 18.13 14.03 -4.90
N ASP A 181 19.14 14.68 -5.50
CA ASP A 181 20.46 14.84 -4.86
C ASP A 181 21.21 16.06 -5.45
N SER A 182 20.84 17.27 -5.02
CA SER A 182 21.72 18.44 -5.10
C SER A 182 21.25 19.50 -4.10
N ASP A 183 21.65 19.29 -2.84
CA ASP A 183 21.67 20.34 -1.82
C ASP A 183 22.64 21.44 -2.27
N GLY A 184 22.09 22.61 -2.60
CA GLY A 184 22.82 23.77 -3.05
C GLY A 184 23.69 24.35 -1.95
N SER A 185 24.98 24.00 -1.95
CA SER A 185 26.00 24.73 -1.19
C SER A 185 26.71 25.75 -2.09
N GLU A 186 26.19 26.98 -2.17
CA GLU A 186 26.95 28.13 -2.65
C GLU A 186 27.10 29.17 -1.53
N ASP A 187 28.22 29.01 -0.81
CA ASP A 187 29.21 30.03 -0.42
C ASP A 187 28.71 31.46 -0.10
N TYR A 188 28.67 31.80 1.20
CA TYR A 188 28.67 33.19 1.68
C TYR A 188 29.89 33.46 2.57
N GLY A 189 30.75 34.39 2.16
CA GLY A 189 31.73 35.09 3.00
C GLY A 189 32.51 36.10 2.17
N ALA A 190 32.82 37.34 2.57
CA ALA A 190 32.70 38.14 3.80
C ALA A 190 32.53 39.61 3.33
N GLU A 191 32.04 40.59 4.07
CA GLU A 191 32.49 41.30 5.29
C GLU A 191 31.28 42.21 5.69
N VAL A 192 30.96 42.53 6.95
CA VAL A 192 31.52 43.65 7.75
C VAL A 192 31.14 43.48 9.25
N ALA A 193 31.92 44.14 10.11
CA ALA A 193 32.05 44.01 11.56
C ALA A 193 30.98 44.67 12.48
N ASN A 194 31.06 44.29 13.78
CA ASN A 194 30.51 44.92 15.01
C ASN A 194 28.97 44.96 15.15
N GLU A 195 28.31 44.73 16.30
CA GLU A 195 28.66 44.95 17.71
C GLU A 195 27.65 44.18 18.60
N GLU A 196 28.14 43.65 19.72
CA GLU A 196 27.47 43.27 20.98
C GLU A 196 25.94 43.04 21.06
N ARG A 197 25.52 41.83 21.48
CA ARG A 197 24.28 41.62 22.26
C ARG A 197 24.32 40.35 23.14
N PHE A 198 24.73 40.57 24.39
CA PHE A 198 24.10 40.12 25.64
C PHE A 198 23.26 38.81 25.63
N TYR A 199 23.82 37.72 26.17
CA TYR A 199 23.06 36.54 26.61
C TYR A 199 22.68 36.67 28.10
N PRO A 200 21.41 36.40 28.50
CA PRO A 200 21.09 36.07 29.88
C PRO A 200 21.25 34.55 30.15
N PRO A 201 21.56 34.14 31.39
CA PRO A 201 21.92 32.77 31.72
C PRO A 201 20.71 31.85 31.89
N VAL A 202 20.90 30.57 31.54
CA VAL A 202 19.99 29.45 31.75
C VAL A 202 19.90 29.13 33.25
N VAL A 203 18.69 29.18 33.81
CA VAL A 203 18.39 28.69 35.16
C VAL A 203 18.13 27.18 35.08
N GLN A 204 19.03 26.39 35.68
CA GLN A 204 18.83 24.96 35.91
C GLN A 204 17.77 24.76 37.00
N LYS A 205 16.74 23.96 36.73
CA LYS A 205 15.82 23.45 37.76
C LYS A 205 16.37 22.14 38.36
N PRO A 206 16.33 21.96 39.69
CA PRO A 206 16.65 20.69 40.33
C PRO A 206 15.54 19.64 40.12
N LEU A 207 15.97 18.38 40.07
CA LEU A 207 15.14 17.19 40.25
C LEU A 207 14.80 17.06 41.73
N ASP A 208 13.51 16.97 42.06
CA ASP A 208 13.05 16.50 43.37
C ASP A 208 12.23 15.22 43.15
N ASP A 209 12.66 14.16 43.83
CA ASP A 209 12.01 12.87 44.00
C ASP A 209 10.76 13.02 44.88
N ASP A 210 9.63 12.43 44.47
CA ASP A 210 8.47 12.21 45.37
C ASP A 210 8.18 10.69 45.50
N PRO A 211 7.98 10.17 46.73
CA PRO A 211 7.78 8.76 46.99
C PRO A 211 6.31 8.32 46.93
N LEU A 212 6.13 7.01 46.72
CA LEU A 212 4.86 6.28 46.78
C LEU A 212 4.15 6.46 48.14
N GLU A 213 2.84 6.70 48.09
CA GLU A 213 1.92 6.32 49.16
C GLU A 213 0.76 5.47 48.61
N ASP A 214 0.65 4.27 49.18
CA ASP A 214 -0.48 3.35 49.12
C ASP A 214 -1.74 4.00 49.70
N SER A 215 -2.88 3.85 49.02
CA SER A 215 -4.17 3.85 49.71
C SER A 215 -5.11 2.80 49.11
N PHE A 216 -5.38 1.79 49.92
CA PHE A 216 -6.48 0.84 49.76
C PHE A 216 -7.81 1.60 49.92
N GLY A 217 -8.70 1.45 48.94
CA GLY A 217 -10.06 2.00 48.97
C GLY A 217 -11.07 0.96 48.48
N GLU A 218 -12.03 0.69 49.36
CA GLU A 218 -12.97 -0.41 49.41
C GLU A 218 -13.94 -0.61 48.23
N LEU A 219 -14.31 -1.88 48.09
CA LEU A 219 -15.38 -2.47 47.31
C LEU A 219 -16.76 -1.89 47.69
N VAL A 220 -17.56 -1.47 46.71
CA VAL A 220 -19.02 -1.35 46.87
C VAL A 220 -19.72 -2.03 45.69
N ILE A 221 -20.35 -3.15 46.02
CA ILE A 221 -21.36 -3.84 45.21
C ILE A 221 -22.69 -3.13 45.48
N CYS A 222 -23.40 -2.72 44.42
CA CYS A 222 -24.83 -2.45 44.50
C CYS A 222 -25.57 -3.17 43.37
N ALA A 223 -26.68 -3.78 43.80
CA ALA A 223 -27.56 -4.72 43.14
C ALA A 223 -28.38 -4.16 41.96
#